data_AF-A0A1F5I913-F1
#
_entry.id   AF-A0A1F5I913-F1
#
_cell.length_a   1.000
_cell.length_b   1.000
_cell.length_c   1.000
_cell.angle_alpha   90.00
_cell.angle_beta   90.00
_cell.angle_gamma   90.00
#
_symmetry.space_group_name_H-M   'P 1'
#
loop_
_entity.id
_entity.type
_entity.pdbx_description
1 polymer ?
#
loop_
_entity_poly.entity_id
_entity_poly.type
_entity_poly.pdbx_seq_one_letter_code
_entity_poly.pdbx_strand_id
1 'polypeptide(L)'
;METSNLHKSRKLLQFGLVATFIFIAVLIIGIVITQFNKPKTKSRNEIVLELPHITADYSIVYSDNKDQIYINVINPPYDENRKKAVDWLLSQGADLNSLKIKYLP
;
A
#
# COMPACT_ATOMS: atom_id res chain seq x y z
N MET A 1 49.54 -33.15 -18.57
CA MET A 1 48.88 -31.84 -18.74
C MET A 1 47.36 -31.87 -18.51
N GLU A 2 46.71 -33.03 -18.37
CA GLU A 2 45.25 -33.14 -18.19
C GLU A 2 44.72 -32.86 -16.77
N THR A 3 45.50 -33.10 -15.72
CA THR A 3 45.02 -32.97 -14.32
C THR A 3 44.80 -31.53 -13.87
N SER A 4 45.44 -30.55 -14.51
CA SER A 4 45.30 -29.12 -14.20
C SER A 4 43.94 -28.54 -14.64
N ASN A 5 43.39 -29.03 -15.76
CA ASN A 5 42.11 -28.54 -16.29
C ASN A 5 40.91 -29.04 -15.49
N LEU A 6 40.99 -30.27 -14.93
CA LEU A 6 39.93 -30.83 -14.09
C LEU A 6 39.76 -30.06 -12.77
N HIS A 7 40.87 -29.63 -12.16
CA HIS A 7 40.82 -28.92 -10.87
C HIS A 7 40.32 -27.48 -11.03
N LYS A 8 40.69 -26.79 -12.13
CA LYS A 8 40.13 -25.46 -12.47
C LYS A 8 38.63 -25.51 -12.79
N SER A 9 38.19 -26.53 -13.52
CA SER A 9 36.77 -26.72 -13.85
C SER A 9 35.89 -26.95 -12.61
N ARG A 10 36.37 -27.76 -11.65
CA ARG A 10 35.67 -27.98 -10.37
C ARG A 10 35.53 -26.70 -9.54
N LYS A 11 36.57 -25.86 -9.48
CA LYS A 11 36.49 -24.56 -8.79
C LYS A 11 35.49 -23.62 -9.45
N LEU A 12 35.50 -23.53 -10.79
CA LEU A 12 34.52 -22.74 -11.55
C LEU A 12 33.08 -23.21 -11.31
N LEU A 13 32.84 -24.53 -11.31
CA LEU A 13 31.53 -25.11 -10.99
C LEU A 13 31.08 -24.78 -9.56
N GLN A 14 31.99 -24.84 -8.58
CA GLN A 14 31.69 -24.46 -7.19
C GLN A 14 31.33 -22.98 -7.07
N PHE A 15 32.08 -22.07 -7.71
CA PHE A 15 31.74 -20.65 -7.73
C PHE A 15 30.40 -20.38 -8.42
N GLY A 16 30.10 -21.07 -9.52
CA GLY A 16 28.82 -20.96 -10.22
C GLY A 16 27.65 -21.41 -9.35
N LEU A 17 27.80 -22.52 -8.60
CA LEU A 17 26.78 -22.99 -7.65
C LEU A 17 26.54 -21.97 -6.54
N VAL A 18 27.59 -21.44 -5.91
CA VAL A 18 27.46 -20.45 -4.83
C VAL A 18 26.78 -19.17 -5.33
N ALA A 19 27.17 -18.66 -6.50
CA ALA A 19 26.54 -17.49 -7.11
C ALA A 19 25.05 -17.72 -7.39
N THR A 20 24.69 -18.93 -7.84
CA THR A 20 23.30 -19.32 -8.09
C THR A 20 22.48 -19.35 -6.80
N PHE A 21 23.03 -19.91 -5.72
CA PHE A 21 22.39 -19.91 -4.40
C PHE A 21 22.18 -18.50 -3.85
N ILE A 22 23.18 -17.62 -4.00
CA ILE A 22 23.06 -16.20 -3.61
C ILE A 22 21.96 -15.51 -4.42
N PHE A 23 21.92 -15.74 -5.74
CA PHE A 23 20.89 -15.15 -6.60
C PHE A 23 19.48 -15.60 -6.21
N ILE A 24 19.28 -16.90 -5.94
CA ILE A 24 18.00 -17.45 -5.47
C ILE A 24 17.62 -16.84 -4.11
N ALA A 25 18.57 -16.71 -3.18
CA ALA A 25 18.31 -16.10 -1.87
C ALA A 25 17.84 -14.64 -2.00
N VAL A 26 18.49 -13.84 -2.86
CA VAL A 26 18.08 -12.46 -3.13
C VAL A 26 16.69 -12.40 -3.75
N LEU A 27 16.37 -13.31 -4.68
CA LEU A 27 15.04 -13.42 -5.29
C LEU A 27 13.95 -13.72 -4.26
N ILE A 28 14.19 -14.69 -3.37
CA ILE A 28 13.25 -15.05 -2.30
C ILE A 28 13.04 -13.86 -1.35
N ILE A 29 14.12 -13.21 -0.92
CA ILE A 29 14.04 -12.03 -0.04
C ILE A 29 13.21 -10.91 -0.70
N GLY A 30 13.41 -10.64 -1.99
CA GLY A 30 12.64 -9.65 -2.73
C GLY A 30 11.14 -9.96 -2.81
N ILE A 31 10.78 -11.23 -3.03
CA ILE A 31 9.38 -11.69 -3.05
C ILE A 31 8.74 -11.56 -1.67
N VAL A 32 9.48 -11.91 -0.61
CA VAL A 32 8.99 -11.83 0.77
C VAL A 32 8.70 -10.36 1.14
N ILE A 33 9.64 -9.44 0.88
CA ILE A 33 9.47 -8.01 1.18
C ILE A 33 8.25 -7.42 0.44
N THR A 34 8.02 -7.82 -0.82
CA THR A 34 6.88 -7.31 -1.60
C THR A 34 5.53 -7.83 -1.13
N GLN A 35 5.45 -9.02 -0.52
CA GLN A 35 4.19 -9.52 0.05
C GLN A 35 3.81 -8.83 1.36
N PHE A 36 4.78 -8.42 2.17
CA PHE A 36 4.52 -7.76 3.45
C PHE A 36 4.15 -6.28 3.34
N ASN A 37 4.49 -5.61 2.23
CA ASN A 37 4.22 -4.18 2.03
C ASN A 37 2.86 -3.87 1.39
N LYS A 38 1.94 -4.84 1.31
CA LYS A 38 0.59 -4.54 0.84
C LYS A 38 -0.12 -3.70 1.91
N PRO A 39 -0.63 -2.51 1.59
CA PRO A 39 -1.41 -1.73 2.54
C PRO A 39 -2.61 -2.58 2.97
N LYS A 40 -2.73 -2.81 4.28
CA LYS A 40 -3.84 -3.57 4.84
C LYS A 40 -5.09 -2.72 4.70
N THR A 41 -6.05 -3.16 3.88
CA THR A 41 -7.36 -2.50 3.77
C THR A 41 -8.01 -2.52 5.15
N LYS A 42 -8.35 -1.33 5.68
CA LYS A 42 -9.09 -1.19 6.92
C LYS A 42 -10.57 -1.45 6.67
N SER A 43 -11.23 -2.07 7.64
CA SER A 43 -12.69 -2.21 7.64
C SER A 43 -13.36 -0.86 7.84
N ARG A 44 -14.61 -0.72 7.39
CA ARG A 44 -15.41 0.51 7.60
C ARG A 44 -15.42 0.94 9.07
N ASN A 45 -15.56 -0.01 10.00
CA ASN A 45 -15.62 0.28 11.43
C ASN A 45 -14.31 0.88 11.95
N GLU A 46 -13.16 0.42 11.46
CA GLU A 46 -11.86 0.98 11.83
C GLU A 46 -11.69 2.41 11.30
N ILE A 47 -12.16 2.70 10.10
CA ILE A 47 -12.12 4.05 9.50
C ILE A 47 -13.01 5.02 10.28
N VAL A 48 -14.20 4.56 10.71
CA VAL A 48 -15.14 5.37 11.49
C VAL A 48 -14.55 5.82 12.83
N LEU A 49 -13.71 4.99 13.47
CA LEU A 49 -13.03 5.34 14.72
C LEU A 49 -12.03 6.50 14.55
N GLU A 50 -11.58 6.75 13.32
CA GLU A 50 -10.61 7.81 12.99
C GLU A 50 -11.30 9.10 12.51
N LEU A 51 -12.64 9.14 12.49
CA LEU A 51 -13.45 10.31 12.18
C LEU A 51 -13.89 11.01 13.49
N PRO A 52 -14.07 12.35 13.49
CA PRO A 52 -14.06 13.27 12.34
C PRO A 52 -12.65 13.75 11.93
N HIS A 53 -12.48 14.06 10.65
CA HIS A 53 -11.28 14.71 10.10
C HIS A 53 -11.64 16.08 9.52
N ILE A 54 -11.09 17.16 10.08
CA ILE A 54 -11.49 18.53 9.76
C ILE A 54 -10.26 19.32 9.35
N THR A 55 -10.34 19.99 8.20
CA THR A 55 -9.30 20.89 7.68
C THR A 55 -9.91 22.24 7.34
N ALA A 56 -9.08 23.21 6.94
CA ALA A 56 -9.56 24.51 6.45
C ALA A 56 -10.35 24.38 5.13
N ASP A 57 -10.06 23.35 4.33
CA ASP A 57 -10.58 23.20 2.97
C ASP A 57 -11.77 22.25 2.90
N TYR A 58 -11.79 21.22 3.73
CA TYR A 58 -12.80 20.17 3.75
C TYR A 58 -12.91 19.50 5.13
N SER A 59 -14.02 18.81 5.36
CA SER A 59 -14.25 17.97 6.53
C SER A 59 -14.87 16.64 6.13
N ILE A 60 -14.56 15.60 6.91
CA ILE A 60 -15.02 14.24 6.73
C ILE A 60 -15.64 13.78 8.04
N VAL A 61 -16.90 13.36 7.98
CA VAL A 61 -17.66 12.92 9.17
C VAL A 61 -18.46 11.67 8.85
N TYR A 62 -18.65 10.81 9.83
CA TYR A 62 -19.54 9.66 9.72
C TYR A 62 -20.89 9.94 10.39
N SER A 63 -21.96 9.39 9.83
CA SER A 63 -23.30 9.46 10.39
C SER A 63 -23.84 8.06 10.63
N ASP A 64 -23.95 7.70 11.91
CA ASP A 64 -24.53 6.43 12.36
C ASP A 64 -25.94 6.22 11.81
N ASN A 65 -26.78 7.26 11.89
CA ASN A 65 -28.19 7.19 11.49
C ASN A 65 -28.40 6.79 10.02
N LYS A 66 -27.44 7.12 9.16
CA LYS A 66 -27.52 6.85 7.72
C LYS A 66 -26.46 5.85 7.24
N ASP A 67 -25.60 5.38 8.15
CA ASP A 67 -24.47 4.50 7.86
C ASP A 67 -23.65 5.04 6.66
N GLN A 68 -23.28 6.32 6.71
CA GLN A 68 -22.62 6.98 5.58
C GLN A 68 -21.58 8.02 6.02
N ILE A 69 -20.55 8.17 5.20
CA ILE A 69 -19.51 9.19 5.34
C ILE A 69 -19.90 10.41 4.50
N TYR A 70 -19.82 11.58 5.11
CA TYR A 70 -19.99 12.85 4.44
C TYR A 70 -18.65 13.52 4.24
N ILE A 71 -18.40 13.97 3.02
CA ILE A 71 -17.28 14.83 2.68
C ILE A 71 -17.85 16.21 2.37
N ASN A 72 -17.58 17.17 3.24
CA ASN A 72 -18.05 18.54 3.12
C ASN A 72 -16.88 19.45 2.74
N VAL A 73 -16.95 20.09 1.58
CA VAL A 73 -15.90 21.00 1.12
C VAL A 73 -16.27 22.42 1.47
N ILE A 74 -15.40 23.12 2.18
CA ILE A 74 -15.72 24.41 2.79
C ILE A 74 -15.30 25.55 1.87
N ASN A 75 -14.15 25.40 1.20
CA ASN A 75 -13.55 26.44 0.37
C ASN A 75 -13.27 25.94 -1.06
N PRO A 76 -13.37 26.81 -2.07
CA PRO A 76 -12.88 26.49 -3.41
C PRO A 76 -11.35 26.33 -3.41
N PRO A 77 -10.76 25.54 -4.34
CA PRO A 77 -11.42 24.82 -5.43
C PRO A 77 -12.08 23.50 -4.99
N TYR A 78 -13.37 23.33 -5.31
CA TYR A 78 -14.17 22.21 -4.81
C TYR A 78 -13.67 20.84 -5.27
N ASP A 79 -13.32 20.69 -6.54
CA ASP A 79 -12.92 19.39 -7.09
C ASP A 79 -11.55 18.92 -6.56
N GLU A 80 -10.60 19.84 -6.39
CA GLU A 80 -9.29 19.51 -5.81
C GLU A 80 -9.42 19.16 -4.34
N ASN A 81 -10.25 19.88 -3.59
CA ASN A 81 -10.45 19.61 -2.16
C ASN A 81 -11.24 18.30 -1.94
N ARG A 82 -12.18 17.94 -2.83
CA ARG A 82 -12.77 16.60 -2.84
C ARG A 82 -11.71 15.53 -3.10
N LYS A 83 -10.80 15.75 -4.05
CA LYS A 83 -9.73 14.81 -4.34
C LYS A 83 -8.83 14.61 -3.12
N LYS A 84 -8.41 15.68 -2.45
CA LYS A 84 -7.64 15.61 -1.20
C LYS A 84 -8.36 14.81 -0.10
N ALA A 85 -9.68 15.00 0.03
CA ALA A 85 -10.48 14.25 1.00
C ALA A 85 -10.54 12.74 0.67
N VAL A 86 -10.68 12.40 -0.62
CA VAL A 86 -10.65 11.01 -1.09
C VAL A 86 -9.27 10.38 -0.91
N ASP A 87 -8.20 11.11 -1.23
CA ASP A 87 -6.83 10.67 -1.03
C ASP A 87 -6.54 10.42 0.46
N TRP A 88 -7.09 11.25 1.35
CA TRP A 88 -7.01 11.02 2.79
C TRP A 88 -7.72 9.73 3.20
N LEU A 89 -8.93 9.46 2.71
CA LEU A 89 -9.64 8.20 2.98
C LEU A 89 -8.82 6.99 2.51
N LEU A 90 -8.27 7.04 1.30
CA LEU A 90 -7.39 6.00 0.77
C LEU A 90 -6.13 5.82 1.63
N SER A 91 -5.57 6.91 2.16
CA SER A 91 -4.40 6.85 3.06
C SER A 91 -4.71 6.16 4.39
N GLN A 92 -5.97 6.20 4.84
CA GLN A 92 -6.44 5.40 5.97
C GLN A 92 -6.64 3.91 5.63
N GLY A 93 -6.38 3.50 4.38
CA GLY A 93 -6.62 2.13 3.92
C GLY A 93 -8.09 1.85 3.60
N ALA A 94 -8.89 2.89 3.32
CA ALA A 94 -10.29 2.74 2.98
C ALA A 94 -10.52 2.11 1.62
N ASP A 95 -11.45 1.15 1.53
CA ASP A 95 -12.01 0.71 0.26
C ASP A 95 -13.22 1.59 -0.09
N LEU A 96 -13.04 2.54 -0.99
CA LEU A 96 -14.08 3.49 -1.43
C LEU A 96 -15.32 2.79 -2.01
N ASN A 97 -15.18 1.61 -2.60
CA ASN A 97 -16.31 0.86 -3.17
C ASN A 97 -17.19 0.26 -2.07
N SER A 98 -16.59 -0.05 -0.93
CA SER A 98 -17.29 -0.57 0.24
C SER A 98 -17.94 0.54 1.07
N LEU A 99 -17.65 1.82 0.82
CA LEU A 99 -18.11 2.96 1.61
C LEU A 99 -19.29 3.69 0.95
N LYS A 100 -20.27 4.09 1.77
CA LYS A 100 -21.32 5.01 1.33
C LYS A 100 -20.84 6.44 1.56
N ILE A 101 -20.36 7.09 0.49
CA ILE A 101 -19.81 8.46 0.55
C ILE A 101 -20.81 9.45 -0.07
N LYS A 102 -21.09 10.53 0.65
CA LYS A 102 -21.88 11.66 0.16
C LYS A 102 -21.06 12.94 0.16
N TYR A 103 -20.92 13.54 -1.02
CA TYR A 103 -20.29 14.85 -1.17
C TYR A 103 -21.31 15.96 -0.89
N LEU A 104 -20.95 16.87 0.00
CA LEU A 104 -21.68 18.10 0.26
C LEU A 104 -20.94 19.28 -0.39
N PRO A 105 -21.68 20.27 -0.90
CA PRO A 105 -21.11 21.45 -1.51
C PRO A 105 -20.31 22.29 -0.51
#